data_AF-A0A3A0BJ04-F1
#
_entry.id   AF-A0A3A0BJ04-F1
#
_cell.length_a   1.000
_cell.length_b   1.000
_cell.length_c   1.000
_cell.angle_alpha   90.00
_cell.angle_beta   90.00
_cell.angle_gamma   90.00
#
_symmetry.space_group_name_H-M   'P 1'
#
loop_
_entity.id
_entity.type
_entity.pdbx_description
1 polymer ?
#
loop_
_entity_poly.entity_id
_entity_poly.type
_entity_poly.pdbx_seq_one_letter_code
_entity_poly.pdbx_strand_id
1 'polypeptide(L)'
;MARPVLGLSRPFSSPSYRSKACHLESLSVSLPDYPTLFWVTAVLAIILIGVSKAGFGGGVGAIATPLMALTIPVADAAAILLPLLIVADIFSLRHYWGVWDRRSLRTMLPGALVGIALGAAFFGFFSDNERILKVGLGVISLVFVAYQAFRTLILGKLAEAHPPDSAGVALGAAAGFTSTLAHAGGPPATMYLLPQKLPRHIFVGTNVIFFFTLNLVKLIPYAFLGLLRVGNLTTILVLAPLAYVGVTLGVFLNKRFSDRWFNVLIYTMLFITGMELITGRSIIHWFAGR
;
A
#
# COMPACT_ATOMS: atom_id res chain seq x y z
N MET A 1 -18.14 71.78 -59.91
CA MET A 1 -16.97 71.01 -60.41
C MET A 1 -16.18 70.51 -59.21
N ALA A 2 -15.81 69.22 -59.23
CA ALA A 2 -14.94 68.48 -58.29
C ALA A 2 -15.44 68.32 -56.85
N ARG A 3 -15.44 67.15 -56.18
CA ARG A 3 -15.05 65.74 -56.43
C ARG A 3 -15.67 64.92 -55.26
N PRO A 4 -15.88 63.60 -55.40
CA PRO A 4 -15.69 62.71 -54.26
C PRO A 4 -14.76 61.53 -54.58
N VAL A 5 -14.47 60.77 -53.53
CA VAL A 5 -14.14 59.33 -53.49
C VAL A 5 -12.72 58.97 -53.04
N LEU A 6 -12.71 58.52 -51.77
CA LEU A 6 -11.97 57.44 -51.13
C LEU A 6 -10.44 57.37 -51.26
N GLY A 7 -9.80 57.73 -50.16
CA GLY A 7 -8.60 57.05 -49.70
C GLY A 7 -8.95 55.73 -49.02
N LEU A 8 -8.08 54.73 -49.21
CA LEU A 8 -7.71 53.70 -48.24
C LEU A 8 -6.58 52.86 -48.88
N SER A 9 -5.35 53.28 -48.63
CA SER A 9 -4.15 52.49 -48.82
C SER A 9 -4.14 51.35 -47.79
N ARG A 10 -4.10 50.10 -48.25
CA ARG A 10 -3.77 48.94 -47.41
C ARG A 10 -2.26 48.72 -47.47
N PRO A 11 -1.54 48.67 -46.33
CA PRO A 11 -0.33 47.90 -46.25
C PRO A 11 -0.62 46.50 -45.70
N PHE A 12 0.00 45.54 -46.38
CA PHE A 12 0.20 44.14 -46.02
C PHE A 12 0.39 43.93 -44.50
N SER A 13 -0.52 43.19 -43.87
CA SER A 13 -0.31 42.64 -42.52
C SER A 13 0.46 41.33 -42.64
N SER A 14 1.75 41.34 -42.32
CA SER A 14 2.51 40.13 -42.00
C SER A 14 1.97 39.52 -40.70
N PRO A 15 1.84 38.19 -40.58
CA PRO A 15 1.52 37.59 -39.31
C PRO A 15 2.77 37.70 -38.42
N SER A 16 2.68 38.54 -37.38
CA SER A 16 3.69 38.59 -36.34
C SER A 16 3.82 37.19 -35.73
N TYR A 17 4.97 36.56 -35.92
CA TYR A 17 5.40 35.40 -35.16
C TYR A 17 5.55 35.84 -33.70
N ARG A 18 4.44 35.85 -32.98
CA ARG A 18 4.41 36.10 -31.54
C ARG A 18 5.14 34.93 -30.93
N SER A 19 6.38 35.19 -30.52
CA SER A 19 7.17 34.35 -29.63
C SER A 19 6.24 33.64 -28.66
N LYS A 20 6.07 32.33 -28.85
CA LYS A 20 5.69 31.43 -27.76
C LYS A 20 6.85 31.53 -26.79
N ALA A 21 6.83 32.57 -25.96
CA ALA A 21 7.52 32.56 -24.69
C ALA A 21 6.98 31.31 -24.01
N CYS A 22 7.77 30.25 -24.11
CA CYS A 22 7.64 29.03 -23.38
C CYS A 22 7.37 29.47 -21.95
N HIS A 23 6.13 29.32 -21.50
CA HIS A 23 5.85 29.24 -20.09
C HIS A 23 6.59 28.00 -19.61
N LEU A 24 7.89 28.16 -19.37
CA LEU A 24 8.63 27.46 -18.34
C LEU A 24 8.03 27.96 -17.03
N GLU A 25 6.76 27.61 -16.83
CA GLU A 25 6.18 27.48 -15.52
C GLU A 25 7.11 26.47 -14.86
N SER A 26 7.96 27.01 -14.00
CA SER A 26 8.89 26.26 -13.19
C SER A 26 8.21 24.97 -12.76
N LEU A 27 8.84 23.82 -13.03
CA LEU A 27 8.64 22.63 -12.22
C LEU A 27 9.11 22.97 -10.79
N SER A 28 8.37 23.86 -10.13
CA SER A 28 8.33 23.93 -8.70
C SER A 28 7.68 22.62 -8.32
N VAL A 29 8.51 21.68 -7.92
CA VAL A 29 8.11 20.45 -7.28
C VAL A 29 7.44 20.88 -5.97
N SER A 30 6.19 21.31 -6.08
CA SER A 30 5.37 21.76 -4.98
C SER A 30 4.93 20.50 -4.26
N LEU A 31 5.44 20.31 -3.04
CA LEU A 31 4.95 19.24 -2.18
C LEU A 31 3.45 19.49 -1.98
N PRO A 32 2.60 18.45 -2.09
CA PRO A 32 1.19 18.62 -1.76
C PRO A 32 1.07 19.08 -0.30
N ASP A 33 0.13 19.99 -0.04
CA ASP A 33 -0.14 20.54 1.29
C ASP A 33 -0.80 19.48 2.18
N TYR A 34 0.02 18.55 2.69
CA TYR A 34 -0.40 17.58 3.69
C TYR A 34 -0.17 18.12 5.11
N PRO A 35 -1.03 17.76 6.09
CA PRO A 35 -0.79 18.08 7.50
C PRO A 35 0.58 17.58 7.97
N THR A 36 1.24 18.27 8.92
CA THR A 36 2.54 17.82 9.45
C THR A 36 2.49 16.40 10.00
N LEU A 37 1.37 16.00 10.60
CA LEU A 37 1.16 14.64 11.09
C LEU A 37 1.20 13.58 9.98
N PHE A 38 0.78 13.91 8.75
CA PHE A 38 0.86 12.98 7.63
C PHE A 38 2.31 12.58 7.36
N TRP A 39 3.26 13.51 7.40
CA TRP A 39 4.66 13.17 7.14
C TRP A 39 5.21 12.22 8.20
N VAL A 40 4.80 12.38 9.47
CA VAL A 40 5.17 11.47 10.56
C VAL A 40 4.59 10.07 10.32
N THR A 41 3.29 9.97 10.04
CA THR A 41 2.64 8.67 9.77
C THR A 41 3.16 8.02 8.50
N ALA A 42 3.48 8.81 7.47
CA ALA A 42 4.00 8.32 6.19
C ALA A 42 5.42 7.76 6.32
N VAL A 43 6.33 8.49 6.98
CA VAL A 43 7.69 8.02 7.26
C VAL A 43 7.65 6.74 8.11
N LEU A 44 6.81 6.72 9.15
CA LEU A 44 6.66 5.54 9.99
C LEU A 44 6.09 4.37 9.20
N ALA A 45 5.02 4.58 8.43
CA ALA A 45 4.40 3.56 7.59
C ALA A 45 5.39 2.94 6.59
N ILE A 46 6.18 3.75 5.88
CA ILE A 46 7.12 3.24 4.87
C ILE A 46 8.31 2.49 5.49
N ILE A 47 8.83 2.96 6.63
CA ILE A 47 9.86 2.23 7.37
C ILE A 47 9.32 0.88 7.85
N LEU A 48 8.11 0.85 8.42
CA LEU A 48 7.48 -0.39 8.90
C LEU A 48 7.20 -1.38 7.76
N ILE A 49 6.78 -0.89 6.59
CA ILE A 49 6.65 -1.70 5.37
C ILE A 49 8.00 -2.33 5.02
N GLY A 50 9.06 -1.53 4.92
CA GLY A 50 10.40 -2.00 4.57
C GLY A 50 10.89 -3.05 5.56
N VAL A 51 10.74 -2.78 6.86
CA VAL A 51 11.14 -3.70 7.93
C VAL A 51 10.37 -5.02 7.82
N SER A 52 9.05 -4.95 7.59
CA SER A 52 8.22 -6.15 7.45
C SER A 52 8.61 -7.02 6.25
N LYS A 53 9.02 -6.42 5.13
CA LYS A 53 9.41 -7.17 3.92
C LYS A 53 10.78 -7.83 4.03
N ALA A 54 11.65 -7.33 4.90
CA ALA A 54 13.01 -7.84 5.10
C ALA A 54 13.12 -9.10 6.00
N GLY A 55 12.01 -9.75 6.34
CA GLY A 55 12.01 -11.12 6.86
C GLY A 55 11.31 -11.39 8.19
N PHE A 56 10.44 -10.48 8.65
CA PHE A 56 9.50 -10.72 9.77
C PHE A 56 8.16 -11.35 9.32
N GLY A 57 8.12 -12.00 8.16
CA GLY A 57 6.97 -12.83 7.78
C GLY A 57 5.73 -12.08 7.30
N GLY A 58 5.86 -10.98 6.56
CA GLY A 58 4.82 -10.38 5.70
C GLY A 58 3.59 -9.74 6.38
N GLY A 59 3.20 -10.19 7.58
CA GLY A 59 2.04 -9.71 8.31
C GLY A 59 2.24 -8.39 9.04
N VAL A 60 3.49 -7.97 9.24
CA VAL A 60 3.83 -6.85 10.12
C VAL A 60 3.66 -5.48 9.41
N GLY A 61 3.65 -5.46 8.08
CA GLY A 61 3.32 -4.27 7.29
C GLY A 61 1.85 -3.88 7.33
N ALA A 62 0.98 -4.69 7.95
CA ALA A 62 -0.47 -4.48 8.01
C ALA A 62 -0.88 -3.16 8.67
N ILE A 63 -0.02 -2.57 9.49
CA ILE A 63 -0.27 -1.28 10.15
C ILE A 63 -0.11 -0.06 9.25
N ALA A 64 0.65 -0.16 8.17
CA ALA A 64 1.07 1.00 7.41
C ALA A 64 -0.11 1.81 6.82
N THR A 65 -1.08 1.12 6.20
CA THR A 65 -2.26 1.80 5.64
C THR A 65 -3.20 2.33 6.73
N PRO A 66 -3.60 1.55 7.76
CA PRO A 66 -4.39 2.07 8.87
C PRO A 66 -3.77 3.29 9.53
N LEU A 67 -2.45 3.28 9.76
CA LEU A 67 -1.72 4.36 10.42
C LEU A 67 -1.75 5.64 9.59
N MET A 68 -1.51 5.54 8.28
CA MET A 68 -1.55 6.70 7.38
C MET A 68 -2.99 7.23 7.21
N ALA A 69 -3.99 6.34 7.21
CA ALA A 69 -5.42 6.69 7.11
C ALA A 69 -5.98 7.42 8.35
N LEU A 70 -5.23 7.52 9.44
CA LEU A 70 -5.56 8.42 10.54
C LEU A 70 -5.44 9.89 10.14
N THR A 71 -4.54 10.20 9.21
CA THR A 71 -4.14 11.58 8.87
C THR A 71 -4.63 12.07 7.53
N ILE A 72 -4.96 11.16 6.61
CA ILE A 72 -5.44 11.46 5.25
C ILE A 72 -6.56 10.47 4.87
N PRO A 73 -7.32 10.74 3.79
CA PRO A 73 -8.34 9.82 3.30
C PRO A 73 -7.78 8.41 3.04
N VAL A 74 -8.58 7.37 3.30
CA VAL A 74 -8.16 5.96 3.12
C VAL A 74 -7.68 5.69 1.70
N ALA A 75 -8.41 6.23 0.71
CA ALA A 75 -8.09 6.07 -0.70
C ALA A 75 -6.71 6.66 -1.05
N ASP A 76 -6.36 7.82 -0.49
CA ASP A 76 -5.06 8.47 -0.69
C ASP A 76 -3.94 7.69 0.00
N ALA A 77 -4.17 7.22 1.23
CA ALA A 77 -3.21 6.38 1.96
C ALA A 77 -2.88 5.11 1.17
N ALA A 78 -3.91 4.47 0.62
CA ALA A 78 -3.73 3.29 -0.22
C ALA A 78 -2.95 3.62 -1.52
N ALA A 79 -3.30 4.73 -2.19
CA ALA A 79 -2.67 5.15 -3.43
C ALA A 79 -1.19 5.53 -3.28
N ILE A 80 -0.82 6.20 -2.20
CA ILE A 80 0.58 6.60 -1.92
C ILE A 80 1.43 5.38 -1.57
N LEU A 81 0.89 4.45 -0.77
CA LEU A 81 1.63 3.29 -0.30
C LEU A 81 1.86 2.24 -1.40
N LEU A 82 0.97 2.10 -2.38
CA LEU A 82 1.09 1.05 -3.39
C LEU A 82 2.38 1.16 -4.23
N PRO A 83 2.75 2.32 -4.82
CA PRO A 83 4.02 2.47 -5.53
C PRO A 83 5.24 2.25 -4.62
N LEU A 84 5.18 2.74 -3.37
CA LEU A 84 6.24 2.54 -2.39
C LEU A 84 6.42 1.05 -2.03
N LEU A 85 5.32 0.29 -1.97
CA LEU A 85 5.35 -1.15 -1.78
C LEU A 85 6.00 -1.87 -2.95
N ILE A 86 5.72 -1.45 -4.18
CA ILE A 86 6.35 -2.00 -5.39
C ILE A 86 7.86 -1.74 -5.36
N VAL A 87 8.28 -0.54 -4.99
CA VAL A 87 9.71 -0.20 -4.80
C VAL A 87 10.35 -1.12 -3.76
N ALA A 88 9.71 -1.32 -2.61
CA ALA A 88 10.20 -2.23 -1.57
C ALA A 88 10.24 -3.70 -2.04
N ASP A 89 9.30 -4.14 -2.89
CA ASP A 89 9.30 -5.48 -3.49
C ASP A 89 10.45 -5.65 -4.47
N ILE A 90 10.76 -4.66 -5.30
CA ILE A 90 11.89 -4.73 -6.25
C ILE A 90 13.20 -4.97 -5.51
N PHE A 91 13.43 -4.26 -4.40
CA PHE A 91 14.60 -4.50 -3.56
C PHE A 91 14.62 -5.91 -2.95
N SER A 92 13.45 -6.41 -2.54
CA SER A 92 13.32 -7.76 -1.97
C SER A 92 13.51 -8.86 -3.02
N LEU A 93 12.99 -8.66 -4.23
CA LEU A 93 13.11 -9.59 -5.36
C LEU A 93 14.55 -9.82 -5.76
N ARG A 94 15.40 -8.79 -5.71
CA ARG A 94 16.84 -8.92 -6.00
C ARG A 94 17.50 -10.01 -5.13
N HIS A 95 17.02 -10.23 -3.91
CA HIS A 95 17.59 -11.22 -3.00
C HIS A 95 16.98 -12.62 -3.13
N TYR A 96 15.71 -12.72 -3.56
CA TYR A 96 14.94 -13.98 -3.58
C TYR A 96 14.49 -14.43 -4.99
N TRP A 97 15.06 -13.83 -6.04
CA TRP A 97 14.71 -14.19 -7.43
C TRP A 97 15.03 -15.66 -7.73
N GLY A 98 14.08 -16.35 -8.36
CA GLY A 98 14.18 -17.77 -8.72
C GLY A 98 13.93 -18.74 -7.56
N VAL A 99 13.69 -18.26 -6.33
CA VAL A 99 13.54 -19.08 -5.14
C VAL A 99 12.10 -18.97 -4.61
N TRP A 100 11.19 -19.75 -5.17
CA TRP A 100 9.78 -19.76 -4.75
C TRP A 100 9.10 -21.10 -5.01
N ASP A 101 8.05 -21.39 -4.26
CA ASP A 101 7.20 -22.55 -4.48
C ASP A 101 6.12 -22.22 -5.53
N ARG A 102 6.22 -22.84 -6.70
CA ARG A 102 5.30 -22.62 -7.82
C ARG A 102 3.90 -23.15 -7.53
N ARG A 103 3.78 -24.23 -6.74
CA ARG A 103 2.48 -24.83 -6.43
C ARG A 103 1.65 -23.85 -5.62
N SER A 104 2.21 -23.32 -4.52
CA SER A 104 1.53 -22.32 -3.69
C SER A 104 1.05 -21.11 -4.49
N LEU A 105 1.88 -20.58 -5.39
CA LEU A 105 1.50 -19.44 -6.23
C LEU A 105 0.34 -19.78 -7.17
N ARG A 106 0.40 -20.94 -7.83
CA ARG A 106 -0.66 -21.37 -8.77
C ARG A 106 -2.00 -21.57 -8.08
N THR A 107 -1.98 -21.98 -6.81
CA THR A 107 -3.18 -22.15 -6.00
C THR A 107 -3.71 -20.83 -5.45
N MET A 108 -2.84 -19.97 -4.92
CA MET A 108 -3.28 -18.74 -4.24
C MET A 108 -3.62 -17.59 -5.19
N LEU A 109 -2.89 -17.44 -6.30
CA LEU A 109 -3.07 -16.30 -7.22
C LEU A 109 -4.48 -16.19 -7.79
N PRO A 110 -5.14 -17.25 -8.28
CA PRO A 110 -6.50 -17.14 -8.82
C PRO A 110 -7.49 -16.57 -7.79
N GLY A 111 -7.43 -17.08 -6.56
CA GLY A 111 -8.24 -16.54 -5.47
C GLY A 111 -7.88 -15.09 -5.16
N ALA A 112 -6.59 -14.76 -5.11
CA ALA A 112 -6.13 -13.42 -4.81
C ALA A 112 -6.54 -12.39 -5.87
N LEU A 113 -6.63 -12.76 -7.15
CA LEU A 113 -7.20 -11.90 -8.20
C LEU A 113 -8.67 -11.59 -7.94
N VAL A 114 -9.46 -12.60 -7.54
CA VAL A 114 -10.86 -12.39 -7.11
C VAL A 114 -10.91 -11.48 -5.89
N GLY A 115 -10.05 -11.70 -4.90
CA GLY A 115 -9.92 -10.84 -3.73
C GLY A 115 -9.60 -9.39 -4.08
N ILE A 116 -8.67 -9.16 -5.03
CA ILE A 116 -8.35 -7.82 -5.51
C ILE A 116 -9.57 -7.17 -6.16
N ALA A 117 -10.28 -7.90 -7.03
CA ALA A 117 -11.48 -7.39 -7.68
C ALA A 117 -12.57 -7.03 -6.67
N LEU A 118 -12.79 -7.87 -5.64
CA LEU A 118 -13.73 -7.58 -4.56
C LEU A 118 -13.31 -6.37 -3.73
N GLY A 119 -12.01 -6.23 -3.43
CA GLY A 119 -11.48 -5.08 -2.71
C GLY A 119 -11.59 -3.78 -3.51
N ALA A 120 -11.39 -3.85 -4.82
CA ALA A 120 -11.59 -2.72 -5.73
C ALA A 120 -13.06 -2.35 -5.85
N ALA A 121 -13.95 -3.33 -5.95
CA ALA A 121 -15.40 -3.11 -5.93
C ALA A 121 -15.85 -2.46 -4.62
N PHE A 122 -15.31 -2.90 -3.49
CA PHE A 122 -15.56 -2.27 -2.18
C PHE A 122 -15.12 -0.80 -2.19
N PHE A 123 -13.91 -0.48 -2.67
CA PHE A 123 -13.46 0.91 -2.79
C PHE A 123 -14.34 1.75 -3.71
N GLY A 124 -14.71 1.21 -4.87
CA GLY A 124 -15.55 1.92 -5.84
C GLY A 124 -16.98 2.15 -5.33
N PHE A 125 -17.54 1.20 -4.58
CA PHE A 125 -18.90 1.32 -4.04
C PHE A 125 -18.97 2.26 -2.84
N PHE A 126 -17.91 2.32 -2.03
CA PHE A 126 -17.85 3.14 -0.81
C PHE A 126 -16.93 4.36 -0.95
N SER A 127 -16.58 4.78 -2.17
CA SER A 127 -15.68 5.91 -2.42
C SER A 127 -16.17 7.21 -1.79
N ASP A 128 -17.49 7.38 -1.73
CA ASP A 128 -18.14 8.59 -1.19
C ASP A 128 -18.38 8.50 0.33
N ASN A 129 -18.05 7.36 0.95
CA ASN A 129 -18.28 7.13 2.37
C ASN A 129 -16.97 6.75 3.09
N GLU A 130 -16.17 7.77 3.35
CA GLU A 130 -14.90 7.66 4.07
C GLU A 130 -15.03 6.95 5.43
N ARG A 131 -16.19 7.10 6.11
CA ARG A 131 -16.42 6.44 7.40
C ARG A 131 -16.48 4.92 7.27
N ILE A 132 -17.13 4.41 6.23
CA ILE A 132 -17.19 2.96 5.96
C ILE A 132 -15.80 2.42 5.62
N LEU A 133 -15.03 3.14 4.80
CA LEU A 133 -13.65 2.76 4.48
C LEU A 133 -12.78 2.68 5.74
N LYS A 134 -12.83 3.70 6.61
CA LYS A 134 -12.09 3.72 7.88
C LYS A 134 -12.51 2.57 8.80
N VAL A 135 -13.82 2.35 8.98
CA VAL A 135 -14.33 1.23 9.80
C VAL A 135 -13.87 -0.10 9.21
N GLY A 136 -13.90 -0.27 7.89
CA GLY A 136 -13.40 -1.47 7.20
C GLY A 136 -11.93 -1.75 7.50
N LEU A 137 -11.05 -0.73 7.37
CA LEU A 137 -9.64 -0.86 7.74
C LEU A 137 -9.45 -1.18 9.22
N GLY A 138 -10.22 -0.54 10.09
CA GLY A 138 -10.16 -0.79 11.53
C GLY A 138 -10.59 -2.22 11.88
N VAL A 139 -11.65 -2.73 11.26
CA VAL A 139 -12.10 -4.12 11.44
C VAL A 139 -11.03 -5.10 10.95
N ILE A 140 -10.44 -4.89 9.76
CA ILE A 140 -9.34 -5.73 9.27
C ILE A 140 -8.16 -5.71 10.25
N SER A 141 -7.82 -4.53 10.78
CA SER A 141 -6.76 -4.35 11.78
C SER A 141 -7.03 -5.18 13.04
N LEU A 142 -8.24 -5.10 13.61
CA LEU A 142 -8.61 -5.84 14.81
C LEU A 142 -8.69 -7.35 14.57
N VAL A 143 -9.21 -7.79 13.41
CA VAL A 143 -9.21 -9.20 13.02
C VAL A 143 -7.78 -9.74 12.96
N PHE A 144 -6.83 -8.93 12.51
CA PHE A 144 -5.43 -9.33 12.43
C PHE A 144 -4.74 -9.36 13.79
N VAL A 145 -5.08 -8.44 14.68
CA VAL A 145 -4.65 -8.48 16.09
C VAL A 145 -5.17 -9.75 16.76
N ALA A 146 -6.45 -10.07 16.57
CA ALA A 146 -7.04 -11.30 17.09
C ALA A 146 -6.34 -12.54 16.49
N TYR A 147 -6.16 -12.58 15.17
CA TYR A 147 -5.42 -13.64 14.50
C TYR A 147 -4.02 -13.81 15.10
N GLN A 148 -3.29 -12.73 15.34
CA GLN A 148 -1.95 -12.80 15.92
C GLN A 148 -1.98 -13.34 17.35
N ALA A 149 -2.95 -12.92 18.17
CA ALA A 149 -3.09 -13.41 19.54
C ALA A 149 -3.37 -14.92 19.58
N PHE A 150 -4.16 -15.43 18.64
CA PHE A 150 -4.51 -16.85 18.53
C PHE A 150 -3.64 -17.63 17.54
N ARG A 151 -2.59 -17.01 16.99
CA ARG A 151 -1.78 -17.54 15.89
C ARG A 151 -1.24 -18.93 16.17
N THR A 152 -0.70 -19.15 17.37
CA THR A 152 -0.11 -20.45 17.75
C THR A 152 -1.14 -21.57 17.77
N LEU A 153 -2.36 -21.29 18.24
CA LEU A 153 -3.46 -22.26 18.29
C LEU A 153 -4.00 -22.55 16.89
N ILE A 154 -4.20 -21.51 16.08
CA ILE A 154 -4.73 -21.62 14.71
C ILE A 154 -3.76 -22.41 13.84
N LEU A 155 -2.47 -22.03 13.86
CA LEU A 155 -1.46 -22.68 13.04
C LEU A 155 -1.08 -24.07 13.54
N GLY A 156 -1.17 -24.34 14.85
CA GLY A 156 -0.99 -25.69 15.39
C GLY A 156 -2.00 -26.67 14.77
N LYS A 157 -3.29 -26.30 14.78
CA LYS A 157 -4.35 -27.10 14.14
C LYS A 157 -4.20 -27.23 12.62
N LEU A 158 -3.80 -26.16 11.94
CA LEU A 158 -3.61 -26.18 10.49
C LEU A 158 -2.38 -27.00 10.05
N ALA A 159 -1.32 -27.01 10.86
CA ALA A 159 -0.11 -27.78 10.59
C ALA A 159 -0.35 -29.30 10.66
N GLU A 160 -1.30 -29.74 11.49
CA GLU A 160 -1.73 -31.14 11.54
C GLU A 160 -2.58 -31.52 10.33
N ALA A 161 -3.36 -30.58 9.80
CA ALA A 161 -4.37 -30.83 8.76
C ALA A 161 -3.87 -30.78 7.31
N HIS A 162 -2.68 -30.22 7.02
CA HIS A 162 -2.15 -29.95 5.67
C HIS A 162 -3.20 -29.30 4.72
N PRO A 163 -3.34 -27.96 4.71
CA PRO A 163 -4.45 -27.30 4.05
C PRO A 163 -4.54 -27.68 2.56
N PRO A 164 -5.74 -28.07 2.08
CA PRO A 164 -5.93 -28.45 0.68
C PRO A 164 -5.80 -27.25 -0.25
N ASP A 165 -5.61 -27.50 -1.54
CA ASP A 165 -5.49 -26.44 -2.55
C ASP A 165 -6.71 -25.49 -2.57
N SER A 166 -7.92 -25.98 -2.25
CA SER A 166 -9.12 -25.14 -2.10
C SER A 166 -8.99 -24.10 -0.98
N ALA A 167 -8.35 -24.46 0.13
CA ALA A 167 -8.03 -23.52 1.21
C ALA A 167 -7.02 -22.47 0.73
N GLY A 168 -6.07 -22.85 -0.14
CA GLY A 168 -5.14 -21.92 -0.77
C GLY A 168 -5.83 -20.89 -1.66
N VAL A 169 -6.86 -21.28 -2.41
CA VAL A 169 -7.68 -20.35 -3.20
C VAL A 169 -8.45 -19.38 -2.27
N ALA A 170 -9.12 -19.89 -1.23
CA ALA A 170 -9.88 -19.07 -0.31
C ALA A 170 -8.99 -18.08 0.49
N LEU A 171 -7.84 -18.56 0.99
CA LEU A 171 -6.86 -17.73 1.69
C LEU A 171 -6.16 -16.77 0.74
N GLY A 172 -5.97 -17.16 -0.52
CA GLY A 172 -5.56 -16.27 -1.61
C GLY A 172 -6.55 -15.11 -1.77
N ALA A 173 -7.86 -15.39 -1.86
CA ALA A 173 -8.89 -14.37 -1.96
C ALA A 173 -8.91 -13.42 -0.74
N ALA A 174 -8.82 -13.96 0.47
CA ALA A 174 -8.69 -13.15 1.68
C ALA A 174 -7.41 -12.28 1.65
N ALA A 175 -6.28 -12.82 1.19
CA ALA A 175 -5.03 -12.08 1.03
C ALA A 175 -5.16 -10.96 -0.01
N GLY A 176 -5.79 -11.24 -1.17
CA GLY A 176 -6.04 -10.25 -2.21
C GLY A 176 -6.93 -9.10 -1.73
N PHE A 177 -8.05 -9.43 -1.08
CA PHE A 177 -8.99 -8.44 -0.54
C PHE A 177 -8.35 -7.54 0.50
N THR A 178 -7.72 -8.12 1.53
CA THR A 178 -7.05 -7.37 2.60
C THR A 178 -5.80 -6.63 2.12
N SER A 179 -5.10 -7.16 1.11
CA SER A 179 -3.99 -6.46 0.42
C SER A 179 -4.46 -5.25 -0.36
N THR A 180 -5.67 -5.29 -0.92
CA THR A 180 -6.24 -4.14 -1.63
C THR A 180 -6.71 -3.05 -0.67
N LEU A 181 -7.42 -3.40 0.40
CA LEU A 181 -7.96 -2.40 1.35
C LEU A 181 -6.90 -1.80 2.28
N ALA A 182 -6.04 -2.64 2.84
CA ALA A 182 -5.16 -2.25 3.94
C ALA A 182 -3.68 -2.56 3.68
N HIS A 183 -3.32 -2.97 2.46
CA HIS A 183 -1.98 -3.50 2.15
C HIS A 183 -1.54 -4.65 3.08
N ALA A 184 -2.53 -5.40 3.56
CA ALA A 184 -2.40 -6.32 4.66
C ALA A 184 -2.69 -7.77 4.24
N GLY A 185 -2.14 -8.24 3.11
CA GLY A 185 -2.41 -9.62 2.66
C GLY A 185 -1.58 -10.71 3.36
N GLY A 186 -0.63 -10.32 4.22
CA GLY A 186 0.35 -11.21 4.86
C GLY A 186 -0.25 -12.31 5.75
N PRO A 187 -1.17 -12.00 6.68
CA PRO A 187 -1.71 -13.00 7.59
C PRO A 187 -2.48 -14.12 6.89
N PRO A 188 -3.44 -13.84 5.96
CA PRO A 188 -4.09 -14.92 5.21
C PRO A 188 -3.11 -15.74 4.36
N ALA A 189 -2.11 -15.11 3.74
CA ALA A 189 -1.08 -15.83 3.00
C ALA A 189 -0.27 -16.78 3.90
N THR A 190 0.07 -16.33 5.10
CA THR A 190 0.82 -17.13 6.09
C THR A 190 0.02 -18.34 6.57
N MET A 191 -1.31 -18.22 6.70
CA MET A 191 -2.17 -19.34 7.09
C MET A 191 -2.11 -20.52 6.11
N TYR A 192 -1.83 -20.26 4.82
CA TYR A 192 -1.67 -21.30 3.82
C TYR A 192 -0.22 -21.77 3.68
N LEU A 193 0.74 -20.83 3.69
CA LEU A 193 2.15 -21.13 3.41
C LEU A 193 2.89 -21.75 4.59
N LEU A 194 2.59 -21.32 5.82
CA LEU A 194 3.36 -21.75 6.99
C LEU A 194 3.15 -23.24 7.34
N PRO A 195 1.93 -23.81 7.28
CA PRO A 195 1.70 -25.24 7.49
C PRO A 195 2.48 -26.15 6.52
N GLN A 196 2.87 -25.64 5.35
CA GLN A 196 3.62 -26.40 4.35
C GLN A 196 5.09 -26.63 4.72
N LYS A 197 5.59 -26.00 5.81
CA LYS A 197 6.95 -26.17 6.33
C LYS A 197 8.05 -25.97 5.26
N LEU A 198 7.80 -25.06 4.31
CA LEU A 198 8.76 -24.70 3.27
C LEU A 198 10.09 -24.22 3.89
N PRO A 199 11.25 -24.53 3.28
CA PRO A 199 12.51 -23.95 3.70
C PRO A 199 12.42 -22.42 3.74
N ARG A 200 13.01 -21.78 4.76
CA ARG A 200 12.86 -20.33 5.02
C ARG A 200 13.06 -19.45 3.78
N HIS A 201 14.09 -19.74 2.97
CA HIS A 201 14.39 -18.98 1.75
C HIS A 201 13.28 -19.10 0.69
N ILE A 202 12.68 -20.28 0.54
CA ILE A 202 11.52 -20.51 -0.34
C ILE A 202 10.27 -19.85 0.24
N PHE A 203 10.00 -19.97 1.55
CA PHE A 203 8.86 -19.30 2.18
C PHE A 203 8.89 -17.79 1.97
N VAL A 204 10.04 -17.15 2.21
CA VAL A 204 10.21 -15.72 2.03
C VAL A 204 10.10 -15.35 0.55
N GLY A 205 10.79 -16.08 -0.34
CA GLY A 205 10.73 -15.80 -1.77
C GLY A 205 9.33 -15.99 -2.39
N THR A 206 8.57 -16.99 -1.96
CA THR A 206 7.15 -17.17 -2.33
C THR A 206 6.29 -15.98 -1.91
N ASN A 207 6.47 -15.46 -0.69
CA ASN A 207 5.75 -14.26 -0.25
C ASN A 207 6.14 -13.02 -1.05
N VAL A 208 7.44 -12.83 -1.32
CA VAL A 208 7.94 -11.69 -2.10
C VAL A 208 7.34 -11.68 -3.50
N ILE A 209 7.40 -12.79 -4.23
CA ILE A 209 6.84 -12.86 -5.59
C ILE A 209 5.31 -12.75 -5.56
N PHE A 210 4.63 -13.37 -4.58
CA PHE A 210 3.18 -13.28 -4.44
C PHE A 210 2.73 -11.83 -4.23
N PHE A 211 3.29 -11.12 -3.26
CA PHE A 211 2.90 -9.73 -2.98
C PHE A 211 3.35 -8.76 -4.06
N PHE A 212 4.50 -8.97 -4.69
CA PHE A 212 4.89 -8.21 -5.86
C PHE A 212 3.86 -8.34 -6.98
N THR A 213 3.45 -9.57 -7.32
CA THR A 213 2.41 -9.81 -8.33
C THR A 213 1.09 -9.13 -7.94
N LEU A 214 0.65 -9.25 -6.69
CA LEU A 214 -0.57 -8.58 -6.22
C LEU A 214 -0.45 -7.05 -6.31
N ASN A 215 0.68 -6.49 -5.93
CA ASN A 215 0.92 -5.04 -5.97
C ASN A 215 0.92 -4.52 -7.41
N LEU A 216 1.49 -5.26 -8.36
CA LEU A 216 1.38 -4.93 -9.79
C LEU A 216 -0.06 -5.03 -10.30
N VAL A 217 -0.77 -6.10 -9.98
CA VAL A 217 -2.17 -6.29 -10.42
C VAL A 217 -3.06 -5.16 -9.88
N LYS A 218 -2.86 -4.73 -8.63
CA LYS A 218 -3.62 -3.63 -8.00
C LYS A 218 -3.49 -2.29 -8.72
N LEU A 219 -2.41 -2.05 -9.48
CA LEU A 219 -2.29 -0.83 -10.29
C LEU A 219 -3.46 -0.68 -11.28
N ILE A 220 -3.98 -1.79 -11.79
CA ILE A 220 -5.08 -1.80 -12.76
C ILE A 220 -6.37 -1.23 -12.14
N PRO A 221 -6.96 -1.83 -11.08
CA PRO A 221 -8.15 -1.25 -10.46
C PRO A 221 -7.91 0.11 -9.82
N TYR A 222 -6.71 0.39 -9.28
CA TYR A 222 -6.42 1.71 -8.71
C TYR A 222 -6.40 2.80 -9.78
N ALA A 223 -5.91 2.49 -10.98
CA ALA A 223 -6.00 3.39 -12.13
C ALA A 223 -7.46 3.59 -12.56
N PHE A 224 -8.25 2.51 -12.68
CA PHE A 224 -9.68 2.61 -13.03
C PHE A 224 -10.51 3.40 -12.01
N LEU A 225 -10.17 3.31 -10.73
CA LEU A 225 -10.79 4.07 -9.64
C LEU A 225 -10.27 5.51 -9.54
N GLY A 226 -9.31 5.92 -10.38
CA GLY A 226 -8.74 7.28 -10.34
C GLY A 226 -7.91 7.58 -9.08
N LEU A 227 -7.42 6.56 -8.38
CA LEU A 227 -6.65 6.69 -7.15
C LEU A 227 -5.20 7.14 -7.41
N LEU A 228 -4.65 6.78 -8.57
CA LEU A 228 -3.27 7.09 -8.96
C LEU A 228 -3.18 8.52 -9.53
N ARG A 229 -3.18 9.53 -8.67
CA ARG A 229 -3.06 10.94 -9.08
C ARG A 229 -1.60 11.41 -9.17
N VAL A 230 -1.31 12.20 -10.20
CA VAL A 230 0.03 12.76 -10.49
C VAL A 230 0.57 13.60 -9.32
N GLY A 231 -0.29 14.31 -8.57
CA GLY A 231 0.10 15.11 -7.40
C GLY A 231 0.81 14.29 -6.31
N ASN A 232 0.56 12.99 -6.22
CA ASN A 232 1.16 12.12 -5.21
C ASN A 232 2.58 11.65 -5.60
N LEU A 233 2.99 11.82 -6.88
CA LEU A 233 4.29 11.34 -7.37
C LEU A 233 5.45 12.00 -6.64
N THR A 234 5.37 13.31 -6.36
CA THR A 234 6.41 14.00 -5.59
C THR A 234 6.57 13.39 -4.21
N THR A 235 5.46 13.17 -3.50
CA THR A 235 5.45 12.54 -2.18
C THR A 235 6.04 11.13 -2.23
N ILE A 236 5.68 10.34 -3.24
CA ILE A 236 6.24 9.00 -3.46
C ILE A 236 7.75 9.09 -3.69
N LEU A 237 8.23 10.02 -4.52
CA LEU A 237 9.66 10.21 -4.80
C LEU A 237 10.45 10.59 -3.54
N VAL A 238 9.90 11.46 -2.69
CA VAL A 238 10.51 11.85 -1.41
C VAL A 238 10.55 10.67 -0.43
N LEU A 239 9.52 9.84 -0.39
CA LEU A 239 9.42 8.71 0.54
C LEU A 239 10.14 7.44 0.02
N ALA A 240 10.36 7.30 -1.28
CA ALA A 240 10.94 6.09 -1.89
C ALA A 240 12.32 5.72 -1.32
N PRO A 241 13.26 6.65 -1.06
CA PRO A 241 14.53 6.33 -0.40
C PRO A 241 14.33 5.70 0.99
N LEU A 242 13.29 6.09 1.71
CA LEU A 242 12.99 5.53 3.03
C LEU A 242 12.50 4.08 2.95
N ALA A 243 11.92 3.66 1.83
CA ALA A 243 11.59 2.25 1.59
C ALA A 243 12.86 1.39 1.60
N TYR A 244 13.92 1.86 0.94
CA TYR A 244 15.23 1.19 0.96
C TYR A 244 15.82 1.16 2.37
N VAL A 245 15.81 2.30 3.08
CA VAL A 245 16.26 2.37 4.48
C VAL A 245 15.49 1.39 5.37
N GLY A 246 14.17 1.33 5.24
CA GLY A 246 13.32 0.41 5.98
C GLY A 246 13.65 -1.06 5.71
N VAL A 247 13.88 -1.44 4.45
CA VAL A 247 14.28 -2.80 4.08
C VAL A 247 15.65 -3.14 4.69
N THR A 248 16.65 -2.27 4.55
CA THR A 248 17.99 -2.51 5.14
C THR A 248 17.93 -2.58 6.66
N LEU A 249 17.17 -1.70 7.30
CA LEU A 249 16.93 -1.73 8.74
C LEU A 249 16.25 -3.05 9.16
N GLY A 250 15.27 -3.52 8.40
CA GLY A 250 14.62 -4.79 8.69
C GLY A 250 15.55 -6.00 8.58
N VAL A 251 16.44 -6.02 7.57
CA VAL A 251 17.46 -7.09 7.44
C VAL A 251 18.39 -7.06 8.67
N PHE A 252 18.77 -5.87 9.13
CA PHE A 252 19.59 -5.70 10.31
C PHE A 252 18.87 -6.14 11.60
N LEU A 253 17.63 -5.70 11.81
CA LEU A 253 16.82 -6.01 13.00
C LEU A 253 16.50 -7.50 13.09
N ASN A 254 16.13 -8.14 11.98
CA ASN A 254 15.84 -9.58 11.90
C ASN A 254 17.03 -10.45 12.34
N LYS A 255 18.27 -9.95 12.20
CA LYS A 255 19.47 -10.65 12.67
C LYS A 255 19.76 -10.48 14.17
N ARG A 256 19.17 -9.46 14.82
CA ARG A 256 19.53 -9.06 16.19
C ARG A 256 18.40 -9.15 17.22
N PHE A 257 17.14 -9.12 16.78
CA PHE A 257 15.98 -9.09 17.66
C PHE A 257 15.10 -10.33 17.48
N SER A 258 14.49 -10.78 18.57
CA SER A 258 13.48 -11.83 18.50
C SER A 258 12.19 -11.29 17.87
N ASP A 259 11.57 -12.05 16.98
CA ASP A 259 10.27 -11.75 16.34
C ASP A 259 9.18 -11.34 17.35
N ARG A 260 9.25 -11.83 18.59
CA ARG A 260 8.25 -11.59 19.64
C ARG A 260 8.06 -10.11 19.95
N TRP A 261 9.13 -9.37 20.26
CA TRP A 261 9.03 -7.97 20.66
C TRP A 261 8.54 -7.07 19.53
N PHE A 262 9.04 -7.32 18.32
CA PHE A 262 8.61 -6.58 17.14
C PHE A 262 7.12 -6.81 16.85
N ASN A 263 6.66 -8.05 16.93
CA ASN A 263 5.24 -8.37 16.77
C ASN A 263 4.39 -7.71 17.86
N VAL A 264 4.80 -7.76 19.14
CA VAL A 264 4.04 -7.10 20.22
C VAL A 264 3.88 -5.61 19.95
N LEU A 265 4.96 -4.91 19.58
CA LEU A 265 4.92 -3.49 19.27
C LEU A 265 3.93 -3.20 18.14
N ILE A 266 4.07 -3.89 17.01
CA ILE A 266 3.30 -3.58 15.81
C ILE A 266 1.83 -3.94 15.96
N TYR A 267 1.52 -5.09 16.56
CA TYR A 267 0.13 -5.46 16.79
C TYR A 267 -0.53 -4.62 17.89
N THR A 268 0.24 -4.09 18.84
CA THR A 268 -0.28 -3.09 19.81
C THR A 268 -0.63 -1.79 19.09
N MET A 269 0.27 -1.28 18.25
CA MET A 269 0.00 -0.07 17.47
C MET A 269 -1.17 -0.30 16.48
N LEU A 270 -1.27 -1.49 15.88
CA LEU A 270 -2.35 -1.87 14.97
C LEU A 270 -3.69 -1.95 15.70
N PHE A 271 -3.70 -2.47 16.94
CA PHE A 271 -4.88 -2.48 17.80
C PHE A 271 -5.36 -1.05 18.09
N ILE A 272 -4.46 -0.18 18.54
CA ILE A 272 -4.77 1.22 18.84
C ILE A 272 -5.31 1.91 17.58
N THR A 273 -4.58 1.82 16.47
CA THR A 273 -4.97 2.43 15.19
C THR A 273 -6.32 1.90 14.70
N GLY A 274 -6.57 0.60 14.81
CA GLY A 274 -7.84 -0.02 14.43
C GLY A 274 -9.01 0.49 15.28
N MET A 275 -8.80 0.63 16.58
CA MET A 275 -9.79 1.23 17.50
C MET A 275 -10.05 2.70 17.17
N GLU A 276 -9.03 3.49 16.86
CA GLU A 276 -9.19 4.89 16.44
C GLU A 276 -10.01 5.00 15.16
N LEU A 277 -9.70 4.16 14.15
CA LEU A 277 -10.44 4.14 12.89
C LEU A 277 -11.90 3.75 13.08
N ILE A 278 -12.21 2.79 13.97
CA ILE A 278 -13.59 2.37 14.25
C ILE A 278 -14.33 3.42 15.08
N THR A 279 -13.72 4.00 16.10
CA THR A 279 -14.40 4.96 16.98
C THR A 279 -14.48 6.35 16.38
N GLY A 280 -13.59 6.68 15.44
CA GLY A 280 -13.43 8.03 14.89
C GLY A 280 -12.79 9.00 15.89
N ARG A 281 -12.33 8.51 17.05
CA ARG A 281 -11.65 9.32 18.07
C ARG A 281 -10.16 9.05 17.98
N SER A 282 -9.39 10.02 17.50
CA SER A 282 -7.94 9.88 17.51
C SER A 282 -7.37 10.33 18.86
N ILE A 283 -6.59 9.46 19.48
CA ILE A 283 -5.82 9.76 20.69
C ILE A 283 -4.76 10.81 20.36
N ILE A 284 -4.33 10.89 19.10
CA ILE A 284 -3.36 11.88 18.64
C ILE A 284 -3.91 13.31 18.78
N HIS A 285 -5.20 13.54 18.50
CA HIS A 285 -5.83 14.85 18.74
C HIS A 285 -5.94 15.18 20.23
N TRP A 286 -6.17 14.16 21.06
CA TRP A 286 -6.23 14.31 22.50
C TRP A 286 -4.90 14.78 23.11
N PHE A 287 -3.75 14.28 22.61
CA PHE A 287 -2.42 14.75 23.02
C PHE A 287 -1.95 16.02 22.30
N ALA A 288 -2.42 16.29 21.08
CA ALA A 288 -2.09 17.48 20.31
C ALA A 288 -2.85 18.75 20.75
N GLY A 289 -3.69 18.67 21.79
CA GLY A 289 -4.30 19.83 22.43
C GLY A 289 -5.25 20.63 21.55
N ARG A 290 -6.04 19.95 20.69
CA ARG A 290 -7.18 20.56 19.98
C ARG A 290 -8.38 19.64 20.00
#